data_AF-A0A942HXV4-F1
#
_entry.id   AF-A0A942HXV4-F1
#
_cell.length_a   1.000
_cell.length_b   1.000
_cell.length_c   1.000
_cell.angle_alpha   90.00
_cell.angle_beta   90.00
_cell.angle_gamma   90.00
#
_symmetry.space_group_name_H-M   'P 1'
#
loop_
_entity.id
_entity.type
_entity.pdbx_description
1 polymer ?
#
loop_
_entity_poly.entity_id
_entity_poly.type
_entity_poly.pdbx_seq_one_letter_code
_entity_poly.pdbx_strand_id
1 'polypeptide(L)'
;MYIDAYSVIVQKDFDGGDSLQREGMYAFGKKLRYNSTDNKIYLAPPASRRIASTDVMDNFEVQPGIYVRHPDHLKWYSNPDTTSRDQLLPVIAYCAAYEDYPRLWRLFKATAQRGFFAQNTLRIGEGETDTKLPDPMHLNIAQFIRAGGWWTAPLYPLLFVFDSYELVGTVLAALPLHFKDDHWVPRKKNQNDVDDNNIVIQHLMAAVYKPTPISELNRYLYSILRPVNYGNTLLGEKNPVMGALRWYHRSEYGGEGNPEIAELYRPLVEKYFTYQTPREFIAELVEKFESRDVFVAINRDYY
;
A
#
# COMPACT_ATOMS: atom_id res chain seq x y z
N MET A 1 -5.21 16.15 9.41
CA MET A 1 -4.07 15.23 9.57
C MET A 1 -3.34 15.62 10.83
N TYR A 2 -3.21 14.69 11.78
CA TYR A 2 -2.55 14.93 13.05
C TYR A 2 -1.07 14.57 12.94
N ILE A 3 -0.23 15.41 13.56
CA ILE A 3 1.22 15.27 13.58
C ILE A 3 1.64 15.37 15.05
N ASP A 4 2.45 14.43 15.50
CA ASP A 4 2.87 14.32 16.89
C ASP A 4 4.20 15.05 17.16
N ALA A 5 4.80 14.80 18.33
CA ALA A 5 6.08 15.40 18.72
C ALA A 5 7.27 14.89 17.89
N TYR A 6 7.17 13.72 17.27
CA TYR A 6 8.18 13.14 16.39
C TYR A 6 8.02 13.58 14.93
N SER A 7 7.08 14.50 14.66
CA SER A 7 6.77 15.03 13.33
C SER A 7 6.26 13.97 12.34
N VAL A 8 5.60 12.92 12.83
CA VAL A 8 5.01 11.86 12.00
C VAL A 8 3.48 11.88 12.07
N ILE A 9 2.82 11.32 11.05
CA ILE A 9 1.36 11.20 10.98
C ILE A 9 0.88 10.18 12.02
N VAL A 10 0.01 10.63 12.92
CA VAL A 10 -0.64 9.81 13.95
C VAL A 10 -2.15 9.89 13.85
N GLN A 11 -2.84 9.05 14.64
CA GLN A 11 -4.26 9.20 14.93
C GLN A 11 -4.52 10.47 15.77
N LYS A 12 -5.79 10.84 15.99
CA LYS A 12 -6.16 12.11 16.65
C LYS A 12 -5.92 12.07 18.16
N ASP A 13 -6.00 10.89 18.76
CA ASP A 13 -5.67 10.54 20.13
C ASP A 13 -4.15 10.38 20.32
N PHE A 14 -3.39 10.62 19.25
CA PHE A 14 -1.95 10.45 19.17
C PHE A 14 -1.49 8.99 19.28
N ASP A 15 -2.34 8.02 18.95
CA ASP A 15 -1.91 6.65 18.69
C ASP A 15 -1.05 6.58 17.42
N GLY A 16 0.18 6.12 17.61
CA GLY A 16 1.21 5.93 16.59
C GLY A 16 1.22 4.54 15.97
N GLY A 17 0.30 3.65 16.34
CA GLY A 17 0.29 2.23 15.97
C GLY A 17 0.31 1.92 14.47
N ASP A 18 -0.08 2.87 13.60
CA ASP A 18 0.07 2.73 12.14
C ASP A 18 0.75 3.95 11.49
N SER A 19 1.60 4.66 12.22
CA SER A 19 2.29 5.84 11.67
C SER A 19 3.20 5.49 10.50
N LEU A 20 3.91 4.35 10.56
CA LEU A 20 4.71 3.85 9.45
C LEU A 20 3.86 3.63 8.19
N GLN A 21 2.71 2.98 8.32
CA GLN A 21 1.78 2.76 7.21
C GLN A 21 1.26 4.10 6.65
N ARG A 22 0.80 5.01 7.51
CA ARG A 22 0.27 6.33 7.12
C ARG A 22 1.31 7.18 6.41
N GLU A 23 2.55 7.20 6.91
CA GLU A 23 3.65 7.95 6.30
C GLU A 23 4.04 7.38 4.95
N GLY A 24 4.17 6.05 4.84
CA GLY A 24 4.49 5.40 3.57
C GLY A 24 3.41 5.66 2.52
N MET A 25 2.14 5.55 2.89
CA MET A 25 1.01 5.87 2.02
C MET A 25 1.03 7.33 1.59
N TYR A 26 1.15 8.26 2.54
CA TYR A 26 1.18 9.67 2.23
C TYR A 26 2.34 10.02 1.28
N ALA A 27 3.54 9.55 1.58
CA ALA A 27 4.72 9.85 0.78
C ALA A 27 4.61 9.26 -0.63
N PHE A 28 4.11 8.03 -0.76
CA PHE A 28 3.86 7.37 -2.05
C PHE A 28 2.81 8.12 -2.88
N GLY A 29 1.63 8.38 -2.32
CA GLY A 29 0.56 9.11 -3.00
C GLY A 29 1.01 10.52 -3.41
N LYS A 30 1.79 11.20 -2.55
CA LYS A 30 2.34 12.53 -2.82
C LYS A 30 3.26 12.52 -4.05
N LYS A 31 4.15 11.53 -4.17
CA LYS A 31 5.01 11.38 -5.35
C LYS A 31 4.19 11.12 -6.61
N LEU A 32 3.21 10.21 -6.57
CA LEU A 32 2.38 9.90 -7.74
C LEU A 32 1.51 11.08 -8.19
N ARG A 33 1.22 12.01 -7.29
CA ARG A 33 0.46 13.24 -7.53
C ARG A 33 1.34 14.45 -7.82
N TYR A 34 2.65 14.32 -7.71
CA TYR A 34 3.60 15.39 -7.99
C TYR A 34 3.64 15.64 -9.50
N ASN A 35 3.31 16.85 -9.91
CA ASN A 35 3.50 17.28 -11.28
C ASN A 35 4.84 18.03 -11.38
N SER A 36 5.78 17.45 -12.11
CA SER A 36 7.11 18.01 -12.31
C SER A 36 7.10 19.28 -13.16
N THR A 37 6.06 19.51 -13.96
CA THR A 37 5.97 20.66 -14.87
C THR A 37 5.59 21.95 -14.13
N ASP A 38 4.71 21.86 -13.14
CA ASP A 38 4.25 23.02 -12.35
C ASP A 38 4.86 23.06 -10.94
N ASN A 39 5.68 22.07 -10.57
CA ASN A 39 6.26 21.87 -9.24
C ASN A 39 5.20 21.95 -8.12
N LYS A 40 3.96 21.54 -8.42
CA LYS A 40 2.85 21.59 -7.47
C LYS A 40 2.45 20.19 -7.04
N ILE A 41 2.07 20.13 -5.76
CA ILE A 41 1.36 19.00 -5.17
C ILE A 41 -0.02 19.54 -4.86
N TYR A 42 -1.04 18.91 -5.43
CA TYR A 42 -2.43 19.36 -5.31
C TYR A 42 -3.06 19.05 -3.94
N LEU A 43 -2.24 19.02 -2.88
CA LEU A 43 -2.65 19.03 -1.50
C LEU A 43 -1.67 19.91 -0.72
N ALA A 44 -2.18 20.97 -0.11
CA ALA A 44 -1.39 21.79 0.80
C ALA A 44 -0.91 20.90 1.96
N PRO A 45 0.41 20.82 2.24
CA PRO A 45 0.89 20.06 3.38
C PRO A 45 0.28 20.65 4.67
N PRO A 46 -0.23 19.84 5.59
CA PRO A 46 -0.75 20.34 6.85
C PRO A 46 0.43 20.87 7.69
N ALA A 47 0.39 22.18 7.98
CA ALA A 47 1.19 22.96 8.93
C ALA A 47 2.73 22.89 8.86
N SER A 48 3.36 23.95 9.38
CA SER A 48 4.79 24.28 9.40
C SER A 48 5.71 23.34 10.20
N ARG A 49 5.24 22.16 10.63
CA ARG A 49 5.96 21.25 11.55
C ARG A 49 6.38 19.91 10.95
N ARG A 50 6.17 19.67 9.65
CA ARG A 50 6.49 18.37 9.05
C ARG A 50 7.92 18.32 8.51
N ILE A 51 8.65 17.25 8.86
CA ILE A 51 9.93 16.90 8.21
C ILE A 51 9.66 16.62 6.72
N ALA A 52 10.66 16.84 5.86
CA ALA A 52 10.54 16.50 4.45
C ALA A 52 10.19 15.01 4.29
N SER A 53 9.32 14.70 3.34
CA SER A 53 8.86 13.32 3.12
C SER A 53 9.99 12.36 2.72
N THR A 54 11.13 12.87 2.26
CA THR A 54 12.34 12.09 1.94
C THR A 54 13.06 11.55 3.18
N ASP A 55 12.88 12.22 4.32
CA ASP A 55 13.68 11.97 5.53
C ASP A 55 12.83 11.30 6.61
N VAL A 56 11.49 11.36 6.47
CA VAL A 56 10.57 10.81 7.48
C VAL A 56 10.73 9.30 7.70
N MET A 57 11.18 8.56 6.69
CA MET A 57 11.40 7.11 6.79
C MET A 57 12.61 6.74 7.65
N ASP A 58 13.57 7.65 7.84
CA ASP A 58 14.72 7.42 8.74
C ASP A 58 14.27 7.28 10.19
N ASN A 59 13.19 7.96 10.58
CA ASN A 59 12.66 7.87 11.95
C ASN A 59 12.15 6.46 12.30
N PHE A 60 11.78 5.65 11.30
CA PHE A 60 11.19 4.34 11.53
C PHE A 60 12.20 3.19 11.40
N GLU A 61 13.33 3.37 10.72
CA GLU A 61 14.33 2.32 10.51
C GLU A 61 15.33 2.27 11.68
N VAL A 62 15.02 1.49 12.71
CA VAL A 62 15.86 1.38 13.93
C VAL A 62 17.16 0.60 13.70
N GLN A 63 17.19 -0.28 12.70
CA GLN A 63 18.38 -0.98 12.21
C GLN A 63 18.23 -1.23 10.70
N PRO A 64 19.33 -1.46 9.94
CA PRO A 64 19.26 -1.84 8.53
C PRO A 64 18.17 -2.88 8.18
N GLY A 65 17.08 -2.42 7.56
CA GLY A 65 15.95 -3.26 7.16
C GLY A 65 14.98 -3.68 8.29
N ILE A 66 15.11 -3.10 9.48
CA ILE A 66 14.26 -3.33 10.65
C ILE A 66 13.53 -2.03 11.01
N TYR A 67 12.20 -2.11 11.02
CA TYR A 67 11.31 -0.96 11.19
C TYR A 67 10.47 -1.02 12.44
N VAL A 68 10.09 0.13 12.97
CA VAL A 68 9.08 0.28 14.03
C VAL A 68 7.83 0.94 13.46
N ARG A 69 6.67 0.74 14.08
CA ARG A 69 5.43 1.42 13.64
C ARG A 69 5.45 2.92 13.97
N HIS A 70 6.18 3.28 15.02
CA HIS A 70 6.38 4.66 15.49
C HIS A 70 7.78 4.82 16.14
N PRO A 71 8.41 6.01 16.09
CA PRO A 71 9.68 6.27 16.75
C PRO A 71 9.64 6.43 18.30
N ASP A 72 8.47 6.35 18.94
CA ASP A 72 8.34 6.69 20.37
C ASP A 72 8.70 5.50 21.28
N HIS A 73 9.98 5.38 21.63
CA HIS A 73 10.54 4.26 22.41
C HIS A 73 9.81 3.92 23.73
N LEU A 74 8.93 4.78 24.24
CA LEU A 74 8.14 4.54 25.44
C LEU A 74 6.86 3.72 25.19
N LYS A 75 6.53 3.42 23.93
CA LYS A 75 5.26 2.82 23.53
C LYS A 75 5.46 1.45 22.87
N TRP A 76 4.44 0.60 22.98
CA TRP A 76 4.46 -0.77 22.45
C TRP A 76 4.74 -0.83 20.94
N TYR A 77 4.23 0.15 20.19
CA TYR A 77 4.36 0.24 18.74
C TYR A 77 5.79 0.61 18.27
N SER A 78 6.70 0.87 19.21
CA SER A 78 8.12 1.08 18.95
C SER A 78 8.95 -0.19 19.13
N ASN A 79 8.29 -1.31 19.46
CA ASN A 79 8.90 -2.62 19.39
C ASN A 79 8.91 -3.11 17.93
N PRO A 80 10.08 -3.37 17.32
CA PRO A 80 10.15 -3.84 15.94
C PRO A 80 9.43 -5.18 15.72
N ASP A 81 9.27 -5.99 16.76
CA ASP A 81 8.57 -7.28 16.72
C ASP A 81 7.04 -7.15 16.59
N THR A 82 6.52 -5.92 16.49
CA THR A 82 5.09 -5.65 16.24
C THR A 82 4.83 -5.18 14.81
N THR A 83 5.86 -4.88 14.02
CA THR A 83 5.73 -4.30 12.67
C THR A 83 5.24 -5.34 11.65
N SER A 84 3.98 -5.24 11.26
CA SER A 84 3.30 -6.18 10.35
C SER A 84 3.68 -5.97 8.89
N ARG A 85 3.32 -6.95 8.04
CA ARG A 85 3.39 -6.81 6.57
C ARG A 85 2.73 -5.52 6.11
N ASP A 86 1.58 -5.21 6.70
CA ASP A 86 0.75 -4.07 6.34
C ASP A 86 1.43 -2.72 6.59
N GLN A 87 2.39 -2.68 7.51
CA GLN A 87 3.23 -1.50 7.77
C GLN A 87 4.41 -1.42 6.78
N LEU A 88 4.99 -2.57 6.40
CA LEU A 88 6.16 -2.64 5.52
C LEU A 88 5.81 -2.39 4.04
N LEU A 89 4.61 -2.75 3.59
CA LEU A 89 4.22 -2.59 2.20
C LEU A 89 4.26 -1.11 1.73
N PRO A 90 3.71 -0.13 2.47
CA PRO A 90 3.90 1.28 2.15
C PRO A 90 5.36 1.75 2.16
N VAL A 91 6.25 1.11 2.93
CA VAL A 91 7.70 1.39 2.88
C VAL A 91 8.30 0.95 1.55
N ILE A 92 7.89 -0.21 1.03
CA ILE A 92 8.31 -0.67 -0.30
C ILE A 92 7.81 0.30 -1.38
N ALA A 93 6.55 0.74 -1.27
CA ALA A 93 5.97 1.73 -2.18
C ALA A 93 6.70 3.08 -2.12
N TYR A 94 7.04 3.53 -0.91
CA TYR A 94 7.89 4.70 -0.69
C TYR A 94 9.24 4.57 -1.42
N CYS A 95 9.94 3.45 -1.22
CA CYS A 95 11.25 3.25 -1.84
C CYS A 95 11.16 3.28 -3.38
N ALA A 96 10.08 2.75 -3.96
CA ALA A 96 9.82 2.85 -5.39
C ALA A 96 9.65 4.31 -5.86
N ALA A 97 8.83 5.08 -5.13
CA ALA A 97 8.51 6.46 -5.46
C ALA A 97 9.71 7.43 -5.36
N TYR A 98 10.59 7.21 -4.38
CA TYR A 98 11.74 8.07 -4.13
C TYR A 98 13.06 7.46 -4.59
N GLU A 99 13.03 6.30 -5.26
CA GLU A 99 14.20 5.59 -5.76
C GLU A 99 15.24 5.31 -4.65
N ASP A 100 14.76 5.09 -3.42
CA ASP A 100 15.59 4.74 -2.26
C ASP A 100 15.96 3.24 -2.29
N TYR A 101 16.71 2.87 -3.33
CA TYR A 101 17.18 1.50 -3.55
C TYR A 101 18.07 0.98 -2.42
N PRO A 102 18.94 1.78 -1.77
CA PRO A 102 19.68 1.32 -0.61
C PRO A 102 18.77 0.84 0.52
N ARG A 103 17.72 1.61 0.85
CA ARG A 103 16.73 1.21 1.87
C ARG A 103 15.93 -0.02 1.44
N LEU A 104 15.48 -0.05 0.19
CA LEU A 104 14.78 -1.21 -0.37
C LEU A 104 15.60 -2.49 -0.26
N TRP A 105 16.90 -2.41 -0.56
CA TRP A 105 17.81 -3.55 -0.47
C TRP A 105 18.03 -4.03 0.97
N ARG A 106 18.19 -3.10 1.93
CA ARG A 106 18.28 -3.44 3.35
C ARG A 106 17.02 -4.16 3.83
N LEU A 107 15.84 -3.63 3.48
CA LEU A 107 14.55 -4.25 3.82
C LEU A 107 14.37 -5.63 3.16
N PHE A 108 14.73 -5.76 1.87
CA PHE A 108 14.69 -7.03 1.15
C PHE A 108 15.58 -8.07 1.83
N LYS A 109 16.84 -7.72 2.12
CA LYS A 109 17.80 -8.61 2.77
C LYS A 109 17.31 -9.06 4.15
N ALA A 110 16.82 -8.13 4.97
CA ALA A 110 16.30 -8.44 6.29
C ALA A 110 15.07 -9.37 6.22
N THR A 111 14.19 -9.15 5.24
CA THR A 111 13.01 -10.00 4.99
C THR A 111 13.42 -11.39 4.51
N ALA A 112 14.40 -11.49 3.60
CA ALA A 112 14.94 -12.76 3.12
C ALA A 112 15.64 -13.56 4.23
N GLN A 113 16.39 -12.89 5.12
CA GLN A 113 17.01 -13.51 6.30
C GLN A 113 15.98 -14.10 7.27
N ARG A 114 14.78 -13.52 7.31
CA ARG A 114 13.62 -14.06 8.05
C ARG A 114 12.83 -15.10 7.27
N GLY A 115 13.29 -15.56 6.10
CA GLY A 115 12.54 -16.51 5.27
C GLY A 115 11.30 -15.91 4.60
N PHE A 116 11.34 -14.62 4.25
CA PHE A 116 10.22 -13.85 3.72
C PHE A 116 9.01 -13.76 4.67
N PHE A 117 9.30 -13.55 5.96
CA PHE A 117 8.32 -13.14 6.96
C PHE A 117 8.54 -11.68 7.40
N ALA A 118 7.45 -11.01 7.75
CA ALA A 118 7.45 -9.70 8.37
C ALA A 118 8.04 -9.77 9.80
N GLN A 119 8.15 -8.62 10.48
CA GLN A 119 8.77 -8.55 11.81
C GLN A 119 7.80 -8.91 12.95
N ASN A 120 6.49 -8.93 12.69
CA ASN A 120 5.41 -9.04 13.68
C ASN A 120 5.33 -10.40 14.41
N THR A 121 6.35 -10.76 15.18
CA THR A 121 6.38 -11.97 15.99
C THR A 121 5.61 -11.83 17.30
N LEU A 122 5.19 -10.62 17.68
CA LEU A 122 4.35 -10.36 18.85
C LEU A 122 2.94 -9.93 18.46
N ARG A 123 1.96 -10.27 19.31
CA ARG A 123 0.62 -9.69 19.25
C ARG A 123 0.67 -8.19 19.62
N ILE A 124 -0.38 -7.47 19.23
CA ILE A 124 -0.44 -6.00 19.34
C ILE A 124 -1.14 -5.64 20.65
N GLY A 125 -0.44 -4.93 21.54
CA GLY A 125 -1.00 -4.40 22.79
C GLY A 125 0.09 -3.91 23.75
N GLU A 126 -0.29 -3.10 24.74
CA GLU A 126 0.63 -2.70 25.82
C GLU A 126 0.96 -3.90 26.72
N GLY A 127 2.25 -4.20 26.88
CA GLY A 127 2.73 -5.23 27.81
C GLY A 127 2.65 -6.68 27.29
N GLU A 128 2.38 -6.90 26.00
CA GLU A 128 2.23 -8.25 25.46
C GLU A 128 3.58 -8.97 25.24
N THR A 129 3.67 -10.19 25.79
CA THR A 129 4.73 -11.17 25.54
C THR A 129 4.29 -12.29 24.60
N ASP A 130 3.03 -12.22 24.12
CA ASP A 130 2.42 -13.30 23.35
C ASP A 130 2.96 -13.34 21.93
N THR A 131 3.66 -14.43 21.63
CA THR A 131 4.22 -14.64 20.30
C THR A 131 3.15 -15.12 19.32
N LYS A 132 3.26 -14.70 18.06
CA LYS A 132 2.50 -15.21 16.92
C LYS A 132 3.42 -15.53 15.76
N LEU A 133 2.93 -16.33 14.82
CA LEU A 133 3.62 -16.49 13.54
C LEU A 133 3.61 -15.13 12.81
N PRO A 134 4.76 -14.60 12.37
CA PRO A 134 4.81 -13.36 11.62
C PRO A 134 4.06 -13.48 10.28
N ASP A 135 3.65 -12.34 9.73
CA ASP A 135 2.90 -12.31 8.49
C ASP A 135 3.80 -12.76 7.33
N PRO A 136 3.28 -13.60 6.42
CA PRO A 136 4.01 -13.95 5.22
C PRO A 136 4.20 -12.72 4.33
N MET A 137 5.44 -12.49 3.87
CA MET A 137 5.83 -11.48 2.88
C MET A 137 6.12 -12.10 1.50
N HIS A 138 6.07 -13.43 1.35
CA HIS A 138 6.38 -14.09 0.07
C HIS A 138 5.46 -13.66 -1.07
N LEU A 139 4.21 -13.30 -0.74
CA LEU A 139 3.25 -12.73 -1.69
C LEU A 139 3.62 -11.30 -2.11
N ASN A 140 4.50 -10.63 -1.36
CA ASN A 140 4.92 -9.27 -1.63
C ASN A 140 6.29 -9.16 -2.33
N ILE A 141 6.86 -10.28 -2.77
CA ILE A 141 8.09 -10.29 -3.58
C ILE A 141 7.89 -9.49 -4.88
N ALA A 142 6.68 -9.52 -5.45
CA ALA A 142 6.33 -8.73 -6.62
C ALA A 142 6.55 -7.23 -6.38
N GLN A 143 6.21 -6.71 -5.20
CA GLN A 143 6.40 -5.29 -4.88
C GLN A 143 7.88 -4.92 -4.72
N PHE A 144 8.73 -5.82 -4.21
CA PHE A 144 10.19 -5.61 -4.25
C PHE A 144 10.73 -5.53 -5.68
N ILE A 145 10.30 -6.44 -6.57
CA ILE A 145 10.68 -6.43 -7.99
C ILE A 145 10.22 -5.13 -8.65
N ARG A 146 8.99 -4.69 -8.40
CA ARG A 146 8.46 -3.42 -8.92
C ARG A 146 9.28 -2.22 -8.43
N ALA A 147 9.57 -2.17 -7.13
CA ALA A 147 10.29 -1.07 -6.51
C ALA A 147 11.77 -0.96 -6.90
N GLY A 148 12.43 -2.07 -7.25
CA GLY A 148 13.89 -2.10 -7.47
C GLY A 148 14.40 -1.52 -8.79
N GLY A 149 13.68 -0.60 -9.44
CA GLY A 149 14.19 0.12 -10.61
C GLY A 149 14.75 -0.80 -11.71
N TRP A 150 15.95 -0.48 -12.22
CA TRP A 150 16.61 -1.23 -13.28
C TRP A 150 17.23 -2.56 -12.82
N TRP A 151 17.70 -2.68 -11.58
CA TRP A 151 18.42 -3.89 -11.12
C TRP A 151 17.48 -5.08 -10.93
N THR A 152 16.18 -4.84 -10.77
CA THR A 152 15.15 -5.89 -10.79
C THR A 152 14.53 -6.13 -12.17
N ALA A 153 14.92 -5.38 -13.22
CA ALA A 153 14.36 -5.56 -14.56
C ALA A 153 14.51 -7.01 -15.08
N PRO A 154 15.63 -7.74 -14.87
CA PRO A 154 15.73 -9.14 -15.25
C PRO A 154 14.72 -10.07 -14.57
N LEU A 155 14.15 -9.66 -13.43
CA LEU A 155 13.15 -10.42 -12.69
C LEU A 155 11.72 -10.13 -13.18
N TYR A 156 11.53 -9.27 -14.18
CA TYR A 156 10.21 -8.93 -14.73
C TYR A 156 9.37 -10.15 -15.13
N PRO A 157 9.92 -11.22 -15.76
CA PRO A 157 9.12 -12.41 -16.07
C PRO A 157 8.49 -13.08 -14.84
N LEU A 158 9.11 -12.98 -13.65
CA LEU A 158 8.54 -13.52 -12.42
C LEU A 158 7.28 -12.77 -11.98
N LEU A 159 7.09 -11.51 -12.40
CA LEU A 159 5.87 -10.77 -12.10
C LEU A 159 4.63 -11.44 -12.70
N PHE A 160 4.72 -12.13 -13.84
CA PHE A 160 3.58 -12.88 -14.39
C PHE A 160 3.11 -13.99 -13.45
N VAL A 161 4.05 -14.64 -12.74
CA VAL A 161 3.72 -15.70 -11.77
C VAL A 161 3.06 -15.09 -10.53
N PHE A 162 3.67 -14.04 -9.97
CA PHE A 162 3.14 -13.39 -8.77
C PHE A 162 1.79 -12.71 -9.03
N ASP A 163 1.63 -12.03 -10.17
CA ASP A 163 0.38 -11.37 -10.55
C ASP A 163 -0.74 -12.39 -10.80
N SER A 164 -0.41 -13.58 -11.30
CA SER A 164 -1.39 -14.67 -11.43
C SER A 164 -1.88 -15.14 -10.07
N TYR A 165 -0.99 -15.22 -9.07
CA TYR A 165 -1.37 -15.54 -7.71
C TYR A 165 -2.23 -14.43 -7.09
N GLU A 166 -1.83 -13.16 -7.23
CA GLU A 166 -2.62 -12.02 -6.74
C GLU A 166 -4.00 -11.96 -7.40
N LEU A 167 -4.10 -12.27 -8.70
CA LEU A 167 -5.37 -12.37 -9.44
C LEU A 167 -6.31 -13.40 -8.82
N VAL A 168 -5.79 -14.59 -8.49
CA VAL A 168 -6.57 -15.61 -7.76
C VAL A 168 -7.02 -15.07 -6.42
N GLY A 169 -6.13 -14.40 -5.68
CA GLY A 169 -6.45 -13.74 -4.41
C GLY A 169 -7.61 -12.74 -4.53
N THR A 170 -7.61 -11.89 -5.56
CA THR A 170 -8.69 -10.94 -5.84
C THR A 170 -10.01 -11.62 -6.14
N VAL A 171 -10.00 -12.67 -6.98
CA VAL A 171 -11.21 -13.44 -7.30
C VAL A 171 -11.76 -14.12 -6.04
N LEU A 172 -10.91 -14.74 -5.24
CA LEU A 172 -11.31 -15.37 -3.98
C LEU A 172 -11.83 -14.34 -2.97
N ALA A 173 -11.21 -13.16 -2.91
CA ALA A 173 -11.69 -12.07 -2.07
C ALA A 173 -13.05 -11.53 -2.54
N ALA A 174 -13.42 -11.66 -3.81
CA ALA A 174 -14.76 -11.29 -4.28
C ALA A 174 -15.84 -12.30 -3.86
N LEU A 175 -15.46 -13.56 -3.60
CA LEU A 175 -16.39 -14.57 -3.15
C LEU A 175 -16.93 -14.20 -1.76
N PRO A 176 -18.18 -14.60 -1.44
CA PRO A 176 -18.76 -14.42 -0.11
C PRO A 176 -18.18 -15.44 0.88
N LEU A 177 -16.84 -15.49 0.98
CA LEU A 177 -16.10 -16.38 1.86
C LEU A 177 -15.27 -15.51 2.82
N HIS A 178 -15.32 -15.86 4.09
CA HIS A 178 -14.56 -15.20 5.15
C HIS A 178 -13.77 -16.27 5.90
N PHE A 179 -12.47 -16.06 6.08
CA PHE A 179 -11.65 -16.97 6.88
C PHE A 179 -11.83 -16.61 8.35
N LYS A 180 -12.41 -17.51 9.14
CA LYS A 180 -12.65 -17.33 10.57
C LYS A 180 -12.30 -18.62 11.28
N ASP A 181 -11.58 -18.54 12.38
CA ASP A 181 -11.25 -19.69 13.25
C ASP A 181 -10.69 -20.88 12.42
N ASP A 182 -9.72 -20.61 11.55
CA ASP A 182 -9.02 -21.58 10.68
C ASP A 182 -9.83 -22.27 9.56
N HIS A 183 -11.04 -21.77 9.25
CA HIS A 183 -11.83 -22.29 8.12
C HIS A 183 -12.53 -21.19 7.33
N TRP A 184 -12.86 -21.49 6.07
CA TRP A 184 -13.64 -20.59 5.22
C TRP A 184 -15.13 -20.75 5.52
N VAL A 185 -15.76 -19.68 6.01
CA VAL A 185 -17.22 -19.62 6.20
C VAL A 185 -17.87 -18.81 5.08
N PRO A 186 -18.94 -19.32 4.44
CA PRO A 186 -19.78 -18.51 3.58
C PRO A 186 -20.38 -17.35 4.37
N ARG A 187 -19.93 -16.14 4.09
CA ARG A 187 -20.40 -14.91 4.70
C ARG A 187 -20.46 -13.86 3.62
N LYS A 188 -21.64 -13.25 3.45
CA LYS A 188 -21.77 -12.06 2.61
C LYS A 188 -20.89 -10.96 3.20
N LYS A 189 -19.97 -10.44 2.40
CA LYS A 189 -19.21 -9.25 2.78
C LYS A 189 -20.20 -8.15 3.16
N ASN A 190 -19.97 -7.55 4.31
CA ASN A 190 -20.77 -6.45 4.82
C ASN A 190 -19.95 -5.16 4.79
N GLN A 191 -20.58 -4.08 5.20
CA GLN A 191 -20.01 -2.75 5.06
C GLN A 191 -18.75 -2.55 5.94
N ASN A 192 -18.47 -3.45 6.91
CA ASN A 192 -17.27 -3.45 7.76
C ASN A 192 -16.07 -4.24 7.17
N ASP A 193 -16.20 -4.88 6.00
CA ASP A 193 -15.10 -5.56 5.33
C ASP A 193 -14.32 -4.56 4.45
N VAL A 194 -13.27 -3.97 5.02
CA VAL A 194 -12.72 -2.66 4.62
C VAL A 194 -11.20 -2.50 4.80
N ASP A 195 -10.53 -3.55 5.25
CA ASP A 195 -9.09 -3.52 5.56
C ASP A 195 -8.26 -3.91 4.32
N ASP A 196 -8.33 -3.09 3.28
CA ASP A 196 -7.71 -3.36 1.98
C ASP A 196 -6.98 -2.15 1.36
N ASN A 197 -6.62 -1.14 2.17
CA ASN A 197 -5.78 -0.02 1.73
C ASN A 197 -4.46 -0.49 1.10
N ASN A 198 -3.86 -1.53 1.65
CA ASN A 198 -2.65 -2.16 1.14
C ASN A 198 -2.84 -2.85 -0.21
N ILE A 199 -4.04 -3.36 -0.50
CA ILE A 199 -4.35 -3.92 -1.82
C ILE A 199 -4.40 -2.77 -2.85
N VAL A 200 -4.96 -1.61 -2.48
CA VAL A 200 -4.94 -0.42 -3.35
C VAL A 200 -3.51 0.03 -3.66
N ILE A 201 -2.61 0.05 -2.65
CA ILE A 201 -1.19 0.37 -2.85
C ILE A 201 -0.53 -0.63 -3.80
N GLN A 202 -0.76 -1.93 -3.61
CA GLN A 202 -0.20 -2.99 -4.47
C GLN A 202 -0.64 -2.80 -5.93
N HIS A 203 -1.91 -2.54 -6.17
CA HIS A 203 -2.43 -2.28 -7.52
C HIS A 203 -1.86 -1.00 -8.13
N LEU A 204 -1.71 0.07 -7.36
CA LEU A 204 -1.07 1.30 -7.84
C LEU A 204 0.40 1.09 -8.14
N MET A 205 1.12 0.35 -7.28
CA MET A 205 2.49 -0.04 -7.56
C MET A 205 2.58 -0.83 -8.86
N ALA A 206 1.69 -1.79 -9.09
CA ALA A 206 1.66 -2.55 -10.33
C ALA A 206 1.30 -1.70 -11.55
N ALA A 207 0.38 -0.75 -11.40
CA ALA A 207 -0.03 0.15 -12.48
C ALA A 207 1.10 1.07 -12.95
N VAL A 208 1.90 1.56 -12.01
CA VAL A 208 2.93 2.59 -12.24
C VAL A 208 4.31 1.98 -12.46
N TYR A 209 4.67 0.94 -11.69
CA TYR A 209 6.01 0.34 -11.70
C TYR A 209 5.92 -1.08 -12.27
N LYS A 210 6.41 -1.25 -13.50
CA LYS A 210 6.46 -2.54 -14.20
C LYS A 210 5.08 -3.23 -14.32
N PRO A 211 4.12 -2.60 -15.03
CA PRO A 211 2.80 -3.19 -15.25
C PRO A 211 2.90 -4.43 -16.14
N THR A 212 2.17 -5.48 -15.77
CA THR A 212 1.96 -6.66 -16.63
C THR A 212 0.50 -6.73 -17.08
N PRO A 213 0.18 -7.43 -18.18
CA PRO A 213 -1.22 -7.63 -18.58
C PRO A 213 -2.07 -8.30 -17.48
N ILE A 214 -1.46 -9.19 -16.69
CA ILE A 214 -2.13 -9.89 -15.59
C ILE A 214 -2.42 -8.93 -14.45
N SER A 215 -1.49 -8.04 -14.10
CA SER A 215 -1.73 -7.03 -13.06
C SER A 215 -2.80 -6.01 -13.43
N GLU A 216 -2.92 -5.67 -14.72
CA GLU A 216 -3.98 -4.81 -15.25
C GLU A 216 -5.34 -5.50 -15.17
N LEU A 217 -5.42 -6.76 -15.59
CA LEU A 217 -6.63 -7.58 -15.43
C LEU A 217 -7.01 -7.73 -13.95
N ASN A 218 -6.03 -7.99 -13.08
CA ASN A 218 -6.24 -8.10 -11.65
C ASN A 218 -6.83 -6.80 -11.07
N ARG A 219 -6.28 -5.65 -11.45
CA ARG A 219 -6.78 -4.33 -11.03
C ARG A 219 -8.20 -4.07 -11.55
N TYR A 220 -8.48 -4.40 -12.81
CA TYR A 220 -9.81 -4.29 -13.40
C TYR A 220 -10.81 -5.15 -12.61
N LEU A 221 -10.52 -6.44 -12.40
CA LEU A 221 -11.39 -7.33 -11.63
C LEU A 221 -11.59 -6.84 -10.20
N TYR A 222 -10.53 -6.39 -9.52
CA TYR A 222 -10.63 -5.81 -8.19
C TYR A 222 -11.61 -4.62 -8.19
N SER A 223 -11.54 -3.72 -9.19
CA SER A 223 -12.41 -2.54 -9.26
C SER A 223 -13.90 -2.88 -9.41
N ILE A 224 -14.24 -3.94 -10.17
CA ILE A 224 -15.64 -4.31 -10.44
C ILE A 224 -16.21 -5.34 -9.45
N LEU A 225 -15.35 -6.19 -8.87
CA LEU A 225 -15.78 -7.25 -7.96
C LEU A 225 -15.78 -6.80 -6.50
N ARG A 226 -15.08 -5.71 -6.16
CA ARG A 226 -15.05 -5.19 -4.80
C ARG A 226 -16.45 -4.76 -4.36
N PRO A 227 -16.97 -5.26 -3.22
CA PRO A 227 -18.29 -4.90 -2.75
C PRO A 227 -18.32 -3.43 -2.28
N VAL A 228 -19.51 -2.85 -2.39
CA VAL A 228 -19.85 -1.56 -1.76
C VAL A 228 -19.69 -1.70 -0.25
N ASN A 229 -18.93 -0.80 0.37
CA ASN A 229 -18.72 -0.79 1.82
C ASN A 229 -19.24 0.51 2.46
N TYR A 230 -19.00 0.71 3.75
CA TYR A 230 -19.44 1.93 4.44
C TYR A 230 -18.83 3.21 3.86
N GLY A 231 -17.62 3.14 3.31
CA GLY A 231 -16.99 4.26 2.63
C GLY A 231 -17.72 4.66 1.34
N ASN A 232 -18.62 3.82 0.81
CA ASN A 232 -19.53 4.19 -0.27
C ASN A 232 -20.85 4.78 0.24
N THR A 233 -21.42 4.22 1.30
CA THR A 233 -22.78 4.54 1.74
C THR A 233 -22.85 5.79 2.63
N LEU A 234 -21.94 5.94 3.59
CA LEU A 234 -21.96 7.08 4.53
C LEU A 234 -21.33 8.34 3.94
N LEU A 235 -20.48 8.15 2.95
CA LEU A 235 -19.53 9.15 2.47
C LEU A 235 -19.88 9.63 1.05
N GLY A 236 -20.88 9.04 0.41
CA GLY A 236 -21.36 9.42 -0.92
C GLY A 236 -20.42 9.03 -2.06
N GLU A 237 -19.48 8.10 -1.83
CA GLU A 237 -18.52 7.67 -2.83
C GLU A 237 -19.13 6.64 -3.78
N LYS A 238 -19.16 6.95 -5.07
CA LYS A 238 -19.67 6.04 -6.11
C LYS A 238 -18.68 4.91 -6.45
N ASN A 239 -17.40 5.05 -6.08
CA ASN A 239 -16.36 4.08 -6.43
C ASN A 239 -16.07 3.14 -5.23
N PRO A 240 -16.27 1.81 -5.35
CA PRO A 240 -15.96 0.86 -4.29
C PRO A 240 -14.53 0.96 -3.77
N VAL A 241 -13.54 1.18 -4.63
CA VAL A 241 -12.13 1.31 -4.23
C VAL A 241 -11.90 2.55 -3.37
N MET A 242 -12.58 3.67 -3.66
CA MET A 242 -12.54 4.84 -2.77
C MET A 242 -13.12 4.55 -1.40
N GLY A 243 -14.16 3.71 -1.34
CA GLY A 243 -14.74 3.26 -0.08
C GLY A 243 -13.75 2.50 0.81
N ALA A 244 -12.77 1.78 0.23
CA ALA A 244 -11.67 1.14 0.97
C ALA A 244 -10.86 2.16 1.76
N LEU A 245 -10.31 3.14 1.03
CA LEU A 245 -9.41 4.14 1.58
C LEU A 245 -10.13 5.02 2.60
N ARG A 246 -11.34 5.48 2.26
CA ARG A 246 -12.06 6.43 3.10
C ARG A 246 -12.53 5.83 4.42
N TRP A 247 -12.79 4.52 4.47
CA TRP A 247 -13.09 3.84 5.74
C TRP A 247 -11.91 3.87 6.71
N TYR A 248 -10.72 3.48 6.24
CA TYR A 248 -9.52 3.43 7.09
C TYR A 248 -9.15 4.82 7.63
N HIS A 249 -9.59 5.88 6.96
CA HIS A 249 -9.26 7.25 7.26
C HIS A 249 -10.41 8.12 7.84
N ARG A 250 -11.46 7.49 8.41
CA ARG A 250 -12.69 8.18 8.89
C ARG A 250 -12.56 8.89 10.24
N SER A 251 -13.43 9.90 10.46
CA SER A 251 -13.60 10.61 11.73
C SER A 251 -14.81 10.17 12.56
N GLU A 252 -15.76 9.40 12.02
CA GLU A 252 -17.09 9.25 12.65
C GLU A 252 -17.27 8.01 13.55
N TYR A 253 -16.25 7.15 13.62
CA TYR A 253 -16.19 5.98 14.51
C TYR A 253 -14.86 5.97 15.27
N GLY A 254 -14.55 7.09 15.90
CA GLY A 254 -13.32 7.28 16.66
C GLY A 254 -12.75 8.70 16.53
N GLY A 255 -12.86 9.36 15.37
CA GLY A 255 -12.43 10.77 15.24
C GLY A 255 -11.16 11.02 14.43
N GLU A 256 -10.46 10.00 13.92
CA GLU A 256 -9.00 10.03 14.07
C GLU A 256 -8.15 9.69 12.83
N GLY A 257 -8.75 9.20 11.73
CA GLY A 257 -8.03 8.44 10.69
C GLY A 257 -7.24 9.17 9.60
N ASN A 258 -7.02 10.49 9.64
CA ASN A 258 -6.28 11.23 8.59
C ASN A 258 -6.94 11.19 7.18
N PRO A 259 -8.17 11.73 7.00
CA PRO A 259 -8.92 11.69 5.74
C PRO A 259 -8.18 12.31 4.55
N GLU A 260 -7.20 13.19 4.80
CA GLU A 260 -6.38 13.78 3.75
C GLU A 260 -5.56 12.75 2.97
N ILE A 261 -5.26 11.58 3.55
CA ILE A 261 -4.63 10.47 2.83
C ILE A 261 -5.61 9.88 1.81
N ALA A 262 -6.89 9.71 2.17
CA ALA A 262 -7.89 9.25 1.19
C ALA A 262 -8.08 10.26 0.06
N GLU A 263 -8.14 11.56 0.38
CA GLU A 263 -8.26 12.63 -0.63
C GLU A 263 -7.02 12.71 -1.56
N LEU A 264 -5.83 12.43 -1.03
CA LEU A 264 -4.61 12.35 -1.85
C LEU A 264 -4.72 11.28 -2.93
N TYR A 265 -5.32 10.16 -2.59
CA TYR A 265 -5.46 9.01 -3.48
C TYR A 265 -6.68 9.09 -4.39
N ARG A 266 -7.68 9.95 -4.09
CA ARG A 266 -8.90 10.05 -4.88
C ARG A 266 -8.65 10.13 -6.39
N PRO A 267 -7.81 11.05 -6.89
CA PRO A 267 -7.60 11.14 -8.34
C PRO A 267 -6.77 10.00 -8.90
N LEU A 268 -5.95 9.32 -8.07
CA LEU A 268 -5.26 8.10 -8.48
C LEU A 268 -6.27 6.96 -8.64
N VAL A 269 -7.24 6.85 -7.74
CA VAL A 269 -8.31 5.86 -7.86
C VAL A 269 -9.17 6.13 -9.08
N GLU A 270 -9.57 7.39 -9.29
CA GLU A 270 -10.30 7.80 -10.49
C GLU A 270 -9.52 7.48 -11.77
N LYS A 271 -8.20 7.71 -11.79
CA LYS A 271 -7.35 7.44 -12.94
C LYS A 271 -7.14 5.95 -13.21
N TYR A 272 -6.85 5.15 -12.18
CA TYR A 272 -6.34 3.79 -12.36
C TYR A 272 -7.38 2.69 -12.15
N PHE A 273 -8.51 2.99 -11.51
CA PHE A 273 -9.56 2.01 -11.19
C PHE A 273 -10.91 2.35 -11.83
N THR A 274 -10.99 3.43 -12.61
CA THR A 274 -12.19 3.72 -13.40
C THR A 274 -12.01 3.11 -14.77
N TYR A 275 -12.59 1.94 -14.96
CA TYR A 275 -12.78 1.36 -16.28
C TYR A 275 -14.26 1.46 -16.62
N GLN A 276 -14.56 1.86 -17.86
CA GLN A 276 -15.88 1.58 -18.40
C GLN A 276 -15.81 0.20 -19.09
N THR A 277 -16.69 -0.12 -20.04
CA THR A 277 -17.09 -1.50 -20.35
C THR A 277 -15.92 -2.51 -20.53
N PRO A 278 -16.14 -3.84 -20.36
CA PRO A 278 -15.08 -4.85 -20.61
C PRO A 278 -14.39 -4.69 -21.97
N ARG A 279 -15.10 -4.18 -22.97
CA ARG A 279 -14.58 -3.86 -24.30
C ARG A 279 -13.54 -2.73 -24.28
N GLU A 280 -13.81 -1.67 -23.54
CA GLU A 280 -12.89 -0.53 -23.39
C GLU A 280 -11.64 -0.95 -22.63
N PHE A 281 -11.79 -1.72 -21.56
CA PHE A 281 -10.65 -2.30 -20.84
C PHE A 281 -9.75 -3.12 -21.77
N ILE A 282 -10.33 -4.00 -22.60
CA ILE A 282 -9.54 -4.80 -23.56
C ILE A 282 -8.83 -3.89 -24.57
N ALA A 283 -9.50 -2.85 -25.08
CA ALA A 283 -8.90 -1.92 -26.04
C ALA A 283 -7.70 -1.17 -25.43
N GLU A 284 -7.85 -0.62 -24.22
CA GLU A 284 -6.77 0.05 -23.49
C GLU A 284 -5.62 -0.91 -23.17
N LEU A 285 -5.91 -2.15 -22.81
CA LEU A 285 -4.90 -3.17 -22.52
C LEU A 285 -4.07 -3.49 -23.76
N VAL A 286 -4.73 -3.68 -24.91
CA VAL A 286 -4.07 -3.93 -26.20
C VAL A 286 -3.21 -2.72 -26.58
N GLU A 287 -3.77 -1.52 -26.55
CA GLU A 287 -3.03 -0.28 -26.86
C GLU A 287 -1.78 -0.13 -25.98
N LYS A 288 -1.92 -0.33 -24.66
CA LYS A 288 -0.83 -0.23 -23.70
C LYS A 288 0.31 -1.19 -24.05
N PHE A 289 0.03 -2.47 -24.29
CA PHE A 289 1.07 -3.49 -24.47
C PHE A 289 1.52 -3.73 -25.92
N GLU A 290 0.78 -3.24 -26.92
CA GLU A 290 1.23 -3.21 -28.32
C GLU A 290 2.17 -2.03 -28.61
N SER A 291 2.03 -0.93 -27.86
CA SER A 291 3.02 0.14 -27.91
C SER A 291 4.40 -0.43 -27.54
N ARG A 292 5.39 -0.28 -28.44
CA ARG A 292 6.80 -0.70 -28.16
C ARG A 292 7.37 0.00 -26.93
N ASP A 293 6.69 1.03 -26.45
CA ASP A 293 7.07 1.86 -25.32
C ASP A 293 7.04 1.12 -23.99
N VAL A 294 6.28 0.03 -23.79
CA VAL A 294 6.29 -0.67 -22.49
C VAL A 294 7.63 -1.34 -22.23
N PHE A 295 8.18 -2.07 -23.21
CA PHE A 295 9.49 -2.70 -23.08
C PHE A 295 10.63 -1.67 -23.06
N VAL A 296 10.43 -0.53 -23.73
CA VAL A 296 11.38 0.57 -23.71
C VAL A 296 11.33 1.30 -22.37
N ALA A 297 10.16 1.61 -21.80
CA ALA A 297 9.99 2.31 -20.51
C ALA A 297 10.48 1.47 -19.33
N ILE A 298 10.35 0.15 -19.39
CA ILE A 298 10.98 -0.77 -18.42
C ILE A 298 12.52 -0.58 -18.43
N ASN A 299 13.10 -0.15 -19.55
CA ASN A 299 14.54 -0.02 -19.75
C ASN A 299 15.08 1.43 -19.86
N ARG A 300 14.26 2.44 -20.16
CA ARG A 300 14.72 3.81 -20.53
C ARG A 300 14.57 4.85 -19.44
N ASP A 301 13.55 4.77 -18.59
CA ASP A 301 13.28 5.84 -17.60
C ASP A 301 14.17 5.74 -16.34
N TYR A 302 15.27 4.99 -16.41
CA TYR A 302 16.17 4.71 -15.28
C TYR A 302 17.65 4.96 -15.59
N TYR A 303 17.97 5.74 -16.64
CA TYR A 303 19.32 6.20 -16.97
C TYR A 303 19.44 7.72 -16.86
#